data_AF-A0A455U8C4-F1
#
_entry.id   AF-A0A455U8C4-F1
#
_cell.length_a   1.000
_cell.length_b   1.000
_cell.length_c   1.000
_cell.angle_alpha   90.00
_cell.angle_beta   90.00
_cell.angle_gamma   90.00
#
_symmetry.space_group_name_H-M   'P 1'
#
loop_
_entity.id
_entity.type
_entity.pdbx_description
1 polymer ?
#
loop_
_entity_poly.entity_id
_entity_poly.type
_entity_poly.pdbx_seq_one_letter_code
_entity_poly.pdbx_strand_id
1 'polypeptide(L)'
;MTRGLVDVFDMLSQAYSQEFFYYKARTGFAELNAVIGRGNVVSLNSDSYSVFHAPNYAEVVSQIPNAQNADLSVLALHPIHTPYYDSVNRRVMELAATTGQRVIAYLPSYYKDGEADARDVYRVVTENTQVDHWAAKKPYVRDHHPKTLRDLAGALKSFSERTDCTINSALLRDHEWLKEQVTYEWHKLPISLPTLAEDENAELVRLSKEGWKERFSMPVMGHRPTGAEVAVYRDRLKFELNVLSSMGFAGYFPTGATDRGLVKKIMASLLGQDGVLWAVRWSLISWASPTSTRSALA
;
A
#
# COMPACT_ATOMS: atom_id res chain seq x y z
N MET A 1 6.81 -2.80 12.39
CA MET A 1 5.62 -2.77 11.50
C MET A 1 4.40 -3.17 12.33
N THR A 2 3.30 -2.44 12.27
CA THR A 2 2.08 -2.81 13.02
C THR A 2 1.57 -4.14 12.48
N ARG A 3 1.30 -5.11 13.37
CA ARG A 3 0.90 -6.48 12.99
C ARG A 3 -0.33 -6.48 12.07
N GLY A 4 -1.28 -5.57 12.30
CA GLY A 4 -2.48 -5.44 11.47
C GLY A 4 -2.20 -5.08 10.01
N LEU A 5 -1.19 -4.23 9.73
CA LEU A 5 -0.84 -3.90 8.34
C LEU A 5 -0.21 -5.09 7.62
N VAL A 6 0.62 -5.86 8.33
CA VAL A 6 1.19 -7.11 7.81
C VAL A 6 0.08 -8.12 7.52
N ASP A 7 -0.86 -8.30 8.44
CA ASP A 7 -2.00 -9.21 8.25
C ASP A 7 -2.84 -8.83 7.02
N VAL A 8 -3.07 -7.53 6.78
CA VAL A 8 -3.74 -7.03 5.57
C VAL A 8 -2.93 -7.31 4.31
N PHE A 9 -1.61 -7.07 4.33
CA PHE A 9 -0.74 -7.33 3.18
C PHE A 9 -0.63 -8.82 2.84
N ASP A 10 -0.55 -9.69 3.85
CA ASP A 10 -0.55 -11.14 3.66
C ASP A 10 -1.86 -11.60 3.01
N MET A 11 -2.99 -11.10 3.51
CA MET A 11 -4.31 -11.40 2.96
C MET A 11 -4.46 -10.90 1.51
N LEU A 12 -4.01 -9.67 1.21
CA LEU A 12 -4.01 -9.14 -0.15
C LEU A 12 -3.10 -9.96 -1.06
N SER A 13 -1.92 -10.36 -0.59
CA SER A 13 -0.97 -11.18 -1.37
C SER A 13 -1.57 -12.56 -1.68
N GLN A 14 -2.22 -13.18 -0.69
CA GLN A 14 -2.93 -14.45 -0.87
C GLN A 14 -4.09 -14.33 -1.85
N ALA A 15 -4.81 -13.20 -1.87
CA ALA A 15 -5.93 -12.96 -2.79
C ALA A 15 -5.51 -12.95 -4.28
N TYR A 16 -4.23 -12.69 -4.57
CA TYR A 16 -3.63 -12.77 -5.91
C TYR A 16 -3.03 -14.14 -6.23
N SER A 17 -3.10 -15.12 -5.31
CA SER A 17 -2.66 -16.48 -5.61
C SER A 17 -3.63 -17.15 -6.59
N GLN A 18 -3.13 -18.18 -7.29
CA GLN A 18 -3.91 -18.94 -8.28
C GLN A 18 -5.19 -19.55 -7.70
N GLU A 19 -5.20 -19.88 -6.40
CA GLU A 19 -6.34 -20.53 -5.75
C GLU A 19 -7.53 -19.58 -5.56
N PHE A 20 -7.26 -18.30 -5.29
CA PHE A 20 -8.30 -17.33 -4.98
C PHE A 20 -8.66 -16.44 -6.19
N PHE A 21 -7.69 -16.20 -7.08
CA PHE A 21 -7.86 -15.29 -8.20
C PHE A 21 -8.77 -15.86 -9.29
N TYR A 22 -9.72 -15.05 -9.75
CA TYR A 22 -10.52 -15.35 -10.94
C TYR A 22 -10.57 -14.12 -11.84
N TYR A 23 -11.72 -13.43 -11.96
CA TYR A 23 -11.77 -12.11 -12.62
C TYR A 23 -11.26 -10.98 -11.72
N LYS A 24 -11.26 -11.20 -10.41
CA LYS A 24 -10.80 -10.27 -9.38
C LYS A 24 -10.07 -11.06 -8.30
N ALA A 25 -9.15 -10.40 -7.60
CA ALA A 25 -8.58 -10.93 -6.36
C ALA A 25 -9.70 -11.08 -5.33
N ARG A 26 -9.75 -12.25 -4.68
CA ARG A 26 -10.80 -12.62 -3.71
C ARG A 26 -10.15 -13.26 -2.49
N THR A 27 -10.88 -13.34 -1.40
CA THR A 27 -10.46 -14.04 -0.19
C THR A 27 -11.61 -14.93 0.28
N GLY A 28 -11.29 -16.08 0.87
CA GLY A 28 -12.31 -16.94 1.47
C GLY A 28 -12.71 -16.45 2.87
N PHE A 29 -13.81 -16.99 3.38
CA PHE A 29 -14.26 -16.70 4.75
C PHE A 29 -13.28 -17.26 5.78
N ALA A 30 -12.67 -18.42 5.55
CA ALA A 30 -11.71 -19.01 6.48
C ALA A 30 -10.49 -18.09 6.70
N GLU A 31 -9.95 -17.52 5.63
CA GLU A 31 -8.81 -16.60 5.66
C GLU A 31 -9.20 -15.29 6.34
N LEU A 32 -10.36 -14.72 5.98
CA LEU A 32 -10.89 -13.51 6.61
C LEU A 32 -11.07 -13.70 8.13
N ASN A 33 -11.64 -14.84 8.53
CA ASN A 33 -11.88 -15.16 9.93
C ASN A 33 -10.58 -15.37 10.69
N ALA A 34 -9.58 -15.98 10.07
CA ALA A 34 -8.26 -16.14 10.66
C ALA A 34 -7.58 -14.78 10.91
N VAL A 35 -7.73 -13.83 9.98
CA VAL A 35 -7.18 -12.47 10.13
C VAL A 35 -7.93 -11.68 11.21
N ILE A 36 -9.27 -11.69 11.20
CA ILE A 36 -10.09 -11.04 12.23
C ILE A 36 -9.81 -11.65 13.61
N GLY A 37 -9.64 -12.98 13.68
CA GLY A 37 -9.34 -13.72 14.91
C GLY A 37 -8.02 -13.33 15.58
N ARG A 38 -7.06 -12.75 14.83
CA ARG A 38 -5.81 -12.23 15.40
C ARG A 38 -5.99 -10.95 16.21
N GLY A 39 -7.13 -10.25 16.08
CA GLY A 39 -7.43 -9.04 16.82
C GLY A 39 -6.60 -7.82 16.44
N ASN A 40 -5.91 -7.85 15.29
CA ASN A 40 -5.06 -6.73 14.83
C ASN A 40 -5.73 -5.85 13.77
N VAL A 41 -6.92 -6.23 13.28
CA VAL A 41 -7.64 -5.52 12.21
C VAL A 41 -9.06 -5.22 12.64
N VAL A 42 -9.57 -4.06 12.22
CA VAL A 42 -11.00 -3.74 12.31
C VAL A 42 -11.64 -4.11 10.97
N SER A 43 -12.66 -4.98 10.99
CA SER A 43 -13.41 -5.38 9.81
C SER A 43 -14.72 -4.61 9.73
N LEU A 44 -14.95 -3.90 8.62
CA LEU A 44 -16.24 -3.32 8.28
C LEU A 44 -16.99 -4.31 7.39
N ASN A 45 -17.92 -5.06 7.98
CA ASN A 45 -18.58 -6.21 7.33
C ASN A 45 -19.80 -5.83 6.48
N SER A 46 -20.08 -4.53 6.32
CA SER A 46 -21.03 -4.02 5.32
C SER A 46 -20.41 -2.92 4.47
N ASP A 47 -20.87 -2.85 3.23
CA ASP A 47 -20.56 -1.83 2.24
C ASP A 47 -21.62 -1.86 1.14
N SER A 48 -21.55 -0.88 0.25
CA SER A 48 -22.27 -0.74 -1.00
C SER A 48 -22.39 -2.03 -1.81
N TYR A 49 -21.45 -2.98 -1.72
CA TYR A 49 -21.50 -4.28 -2.41
C TYR A 49 -21.28 -5.49 -1.49
N SER A 50 -21.68 -5.40 -0.22
CA SER A 50 -21.45 -6.46 0.77
C SER A 50 -22.45 -7.61 0.74
N VAL A 51 -22.29 -8.54 1.69
CA VAL A 51 -23.14 -9.72 1.90
C VAL A 51 -24.63 -9.40 2.03
N PHE A 52 -24.99 -8.17 2.42
CA PHE A 52 -26.37 -7.75 2.64
C PHE A 52 -27.21 -7.64 1.36
N HIS A 53 -26.60 -7.74 0.18
CA HIS A 53 -27.35 -7.87 -1.09
C HIS A 53 -27.92 -9.27 -1.29
N ALA A 54 -27.27 -10.28 -0.71
CA ALA A 54 -27.68 -11.66 -0.88
C ALA A 54 -29.02 -11.92 -0.16
N PRO A 55 -29.93 -12.74 -0.74
CA PRO A 55 -31.15 -13.14 -0.04
C PRO A 55 -30.86 -13.91 1.26
N ASN A 56 -29.79 -14.69 1.30
CA ASN A 56 -29.34 -15.46 2.45
C ASN A 56 -28.26 -14.72 3.28
N TYR A 57 -28.29 -13.38 3.30
CA TYR A 57 -27.28 -12.58 4.01
C TYR A 57 -27.08 -13.00 5.48
N ALA A 58 -28.12 -13.39 6.19
CA ALA A 58 -28.03 -13.80 7.60
C ALA A 58 -27.15 -15.06 7.77
N GLU A 59 -27.27 -16.03 6.87
CA GLU A 59 -26.45 -17.24 6.84
C GLU A 59 -24.98 -16.88 6.53
N VAL A 60 -24.76 -16.04 5.52
CA VAL A 60 -23.41 -15.62 5.13
C VAL A 60 -22.72 -14.83 6.23
N VAL A 61 -23.43 -13.89 6.87
CA VAL A 61 -22.92 -13.11 8.00
C VAL A 61 -22.60 -14.01 9.19
N SER A 62 -23.36 -15.09 9.42
CA SER A 62 -23.09 -16.03 10.52
C SER A 62 -21.74 -16.74 10.39
N GLN A 63 -21.16 -16.78 9.19
CA GLN A 63 -19.83 -17.33 8.95
C GLN A 63 -18.72 -16.35 9.34
N ILE A 64 -19.02 -15.06 9.51
CA ILE A 64 -18.06 -14.05 9.95
C ILE A 64 -18.10 -14.04 11.49
N PRO A 65 -16.94 -14.11 12.21
CA PRO A 65 -16.89 -14.13 13.65
C PRO A 65 -17.67 -12.95 14.22
N ASN A 66 -18.80 -13.27 14.81
CA ASN A 66 -19.68 -12.37 15.52
C ASN A 66 -19.73 -12.80 16.99
N ALA A 67 -19.98 -11.84 17.87
CA ALA A 67 -19.89 -11.92 19.34
C ALA A 67 -18.49 -12.09 19.96
N GLN A 68 -17.58 -12.93 19.44
CA GLN A 68 -16.25 -13.15 20.08
C GLN A 68 -15.26 -11.98 19.90
N ASN A 69 -15.38 -11.22 18.81
CA ASN A 69 -14.59 -10.02 18.49
C ASN A 69 -15.52 -8.85 18.13
N ALA A 70 -16.68 -8.74 18.79
CA ALA A 70 -17.69 -7.72 18.50
C ALA A 70 -17.12 -6.29 18.46
N ASP A 71 -16.06 -6.04 19.25
CA ASP A 71 -15.37 -4.76 19.26
C ASP A 71 -14.68 -4.45 17.94
N LEU A 72 -14.03 -5.41 17.28
CA LEU A 72 -13.28 -5.18 16.03
C LEU A 72 -14.05 -5.59 14.76
N SER A 73 -15.20 -6.24 14.91
CA SER A 73 -16.07 -6.68 13.82
C SER A 73 -17.32 -5.81 13.78
N VAL A 74 -17.27 -4.75 12.98
CA VAL A 74 -18.28 -3.68 12.95
C VAL A 74 -19.08 -3.71 11.65
N LEU A 75 -20.25 -3.10 11.68
CA LEU A 75 -21.12 -2.94 10.51
C LEU A 75 -20.99 -1.51 9.99
N ALA A 76 -20.89 -1.31 8.70
CA ALA A 76 -21.03 0.01 8.08
C ALA A 76 -22.48 0.31 7.64
N LEU A 77 -22.86 1.58 7.72
CA LEU A 77 -24.12 2.10 7.21
C LEU A 77 -23.86 3.29 6.28
N HIS A 78 -24.50 3.30 5.10
CA HIS A 78 -24.29 4.33 4.08
C HIS A 78 -25.61 5.03 3.79
N PRO A 79 -25.92 6.18 4.41
CA PRO A 79 -27.24 6.82 4.34
C PRO A 79 -27.48 7.58 3.01
N ILE A 80 -27.11 6.97 1.89
CA ILE A 80 -27.28 7.53 0.55
C ILE A 80 -28.75 7.38 0.14
N HIS A 81 -29.32 8.45 -0.44
CA HIS A 81 -30.72 8.48 -0.83
C HIS A 81 -31.01 7.64 -2.08
N THR A 82 -31.11 6.33 -1.91
CA THR A 82 -31.61 5.40 -2.93
C THR A 82 -32.37 4.25 -2.26
N PRO A 83 -33.35 3.64 -2.94
CA PRO A 83 -34.05 2.45 -2.43
C PRO A 83 -33.11 1.29 -2.12
N TYR A 84 -32.01 1.18 -2.86
CA TYR A 84 -30.99 0.15 -2.65
C TYR A 84 -30.32 0.28 -1.29
N TYR A 85 -29.70 1.42 -1.01
CA TYR A 85 -29.07 1.69 0.28
C TYR A 85 -30.09 1.67 1.42
N ASP A 86 -31.30 2.19 1.21
CA ASP A 86 -32.35 2.13 2.23
C ASP A 86 -32.68 0.67 2.60
N SER A 87 -32.75 -0.24 1.63
CA SER A 87 -33.00 -1.67 1.87
C SER A 87 -31.86 -2.37 2.60
N VAL A 88 -30.61 -2.05 2.23
CA VAL A 88 -29.38 -2.65 2.78
C VAL A 88 -29.15 -2.17 4.19
N ASN A 89 -29.24 -0.86 4.42
CA ASN A 89 -29.04 -0.25 5.73
C ASN A 89 -30.07 -0.74 6.74
N ARG A 90 -31.32 -0.96 6.33
CA ARG A 90 -32.33 -1.54 7.21
C ARG A 90 -31.95 -2.96 7.64
N ARG A 91 -31.47 -3.81 6.71
CA ARG A 91 -30.94 -5.15 7.07
C ARG A 91 -29.73 -5.07 8.00
N VAL A 92 -28.86 -4.08 7.81
CA VAL A 92 -27.72 -3.82 8.71
C VAL A 92 -28.20 -3.45 10.11
N MET A 93 -29.19 -2.56 10.23
CA MET A 93 -29.75 -2.16 11.53
C MET A 93 -30.49 -3.30 12.23
N GLU A 94 -31.25 -4.11 11.49
CA GLU A 94 -31.90 -5.33 12.00
C GLU A 94 -30.88 -6.32 12.56
N LEU A 95 -29.78 -6.54 11.83
CA LEU A 95 -28.70 -7.40 12.28
C LEU A 95 -27.98 -6.80 13.49
N ALA A 96 -27.69 -5.50 13.49
CA ALA A 96 -27.05 -4.82 14.62
C ALA A 96 -27.88 -4.93 15.90
N ALA A 97 -29.20 -4.79 15.80
CA ALA A 97 -30.12 -4.98 16.91
C ALA A 97 -30.12 -6.41 17.45
N THR A 98 -29.91 -7.41 16.58
CA THR A 98 -29.89 -8.83 16.95
C THR A 98 -28.55 -9.27 17.53
N THR A 99 -27.45 -8.79 16.95
CA THR A 99 -26.08 -9.24 17.26
C THR A 99 -25.35 -8.36 18.26
N GLY A 100 -25.84 -7.13 18.49
CA GLY A 100 -25.18 -6.12 19.31
C GLY A 100 -23.91 -5.53 18.69
N GLN A 101 -23.61 -5.81 17.41
CA GLN A 101 -22.43 -5.26 16.74
C GLN A 101 -22.52 -3.74 16.61
N ARG A 102 -21.37 -3.06 16.77
CA ARG A 102 -21.26 -1.62 16.54
C ARG A 102 -21.54 -1.29 15.07
N VAL A 103 -22.24 -0.19 14.83
CA VAL A 103 -22.51 0.33 13.48
C VAL A 103 -21.74 1.63 13.30
N ILE A 104 -21.03 1.78 12.19
CA ILE A 104 -20.32 2.99 11.79
C ILE A 104 -21.02 3.56 10.55
N ALA A 105 -21.64 4.72 10.69
CA ALA A 105 -22.25 5.40 9.56
C ALA A 105 -21.21 6.24 8.82
N TYR A 106 -21.12 6.17 7.49
CA TYR A 106 -20.26 7.07 6.73
C TYR A 106 -20.79 7.34 5.33
N LEU A 107 -20.37 8.48 4.74
CA LEU A 107 -20.63 8.81 3.34
C LEU A 107 -19.39 8.43 2.52
N PRO A 108 -19.52 7.56 1.51
CA PRO A 108 -18.37 7.13 0.72
C PRO A 108 -17.91 8.27 -0.18
N SER A 109 -16.60 8.47 -0.22
CA SER A 109 -15.94 9.50 -1.01
C SER A 109 -15.05 8.84 -2.05
N TYR A 110 -15.36 9.05 -3.33
CA TYR A 110 -14.63 8.44 -4.45
C TYR A 110 -13.86 9.47 -5.29
N TYR A 111 -14.27 10.74 -5.27
CA TYR A 111 -13.71 11.81 -6.10
C TYR A 111 -13.82 13.16 -5.39
N LYS A 112 -13.19 14.23 -5.91
CA LYS A 112 -13.33 15.57 -5.31
C LYS A 112 -14.65 16.22 -5.72
N ASP A 113 -14.99 17.32 -5.05
CA ASP A 113 -16.19 18.07 -5.39
C ASP A 113 -16.14 18.55 -6.86
N GLY A 114 -17.28 18.41 -7.56
CA GLY A 114 -17.39 18.70 -8.99
C GLY A 114 -16.78 17.66 -9.96
N GLU A 115 -16.13 16.58 -9.47
CA GLU A 115 -15.43 15.61 -10.34
C GLU A 115 -16.25 14.33 -10.66
N ALA A 116 -17.57 14.35 -10.47
CA ALA A 116 -18.42 13.19 -10.75
C ALA A 116 -18.35 12.72 -12.21
N ASP A 117 -18.26 13.67 -13.15
CA ASP A 117 -18.15 13.37 -14.59
C ASP A 117 -16.80 12.72 -14.92
N ALA A 118 -15.72 13.13 -14.26
CA ALA A 118 -14.40 12.53 -14.44
C ALA A 118 -14.40 11.05 -14.03
N ARG A 119 -15.11 10.71 -12.95
CA ARG A 119 -15.31 9.32 -12.53
C ARG A 119 -16.05 8.49 -13.58
N ASP A 120 -17.03 9.06 -14.26
CA ASP A 120 -17.77 8.36 -15.31
C ASP A 120 -16.92 8.13 -16.55
N VAL A 121 -16.15 9.13 -16.97
CA VAL A 121 -15.17 8.98 -18.06
C VAL A 121 -14.14 7.91 -17.70
N TYR A 122 -13.59 7.95 -16.48
CA TYR A 122 -12.67 6.92 -16.00
C TYR A 122 -13.29 5.53 -16.12
N ARG A 123 -14.56 5.37 -15.71
CA ARG A 123 -15.23 4.08 -15.80
C ARG A 123 -15.38 3.60 -17.23
N VAL A 124 -15.81 4.48 -18.14
CA VAL A 124 -15.97 4.18 -19.57
C VAL A 124 -14.65 3.73 -20.18
N VAL A 125 -13.53 4.35 -19.80
CA VAL A 125 -12.18 3.93 -20.22
C VAL A 125 -11.82 2.56 -19.65
N THR A 126 -12.03 2.32 -18.35
CA THR A 126 -11.69 1.02 -17.72
C THR A 126 -12.54 -0.15 -18.22
N GLU A 127 -13.81 0.11 -18.56
CA GLU A 127 -14.74 -0.89 -19.07
C GLU A 127 -14.72 -0.95 -20.62
N ASN A 128 -13.85 -0.17 -21.28
CA ASN A 128 -13.75 -0.05 -22.75
C ASN A 128 -15.13 0.07 -23.44
N THR A 129 -15.96 0.97 -22.93
CA THR A 129 -17.33 1.22 -23.41
C THR A 129 -17.40 2.62 -24.03
N GLN A 130 -18.49 2.98 -24.71
CA GLN A 130 -18.73 4.36 -25.17
C GLN A 130 -19.47 5.18 -24.09
N VAL A 131 -19.27 6.50 -24.07
CA VAL A 131 -19.82 7.41 -23.04
C VAL A 131 -21.35 7.49 -23.08
N ASP A 132 -21.91 7.37 -24.27
CA ASP A 132 -23.34 7.42 -24.62
C ASP A 132 -23.99 6.03 -24.67
N HIS A 133 -23.21 4.96 -24.49
CA HIS A 133 -23.75 3.61 -24.49
C HIS A 133 -24.76 3.44 -23.35
N TRP A 134 -25.94 2.91 -23.65
CA TRP A 134 -27.03 2.74 -22.68
C TRP A 134 -26.64 1.88 -21.47
N ALA A 135 -25.73 0.92 -21.65
CA ALA A 135 -25.22 0.06 -20.58
C ALA A 135 -24.08 0.69 -19.77
N ALA A 136 -23.65 1.91 -20.08
CA ALA A 136 -22.61 2.60 -19.32
C ALA A 136 -23.10 2.85 -17.89
N LYS A 137 -22.38 2.30 -16.91
CA LYS A 137 -22.82 2.27 -15.51
C LYS A 137 -22.58 3.61 -14.80
N LYS A 138 -23.52 4.53 -14.97
CA LYS A 138 -23.55 5.83 -14.29
C LYS A 138 -24.34 5.71 -12.97
N PRO A 139 -23.77 6.06 -11.80
CA PRO A 139 -24.47 6.05 -10.53
C PRO A 139 -25.58 7.09 -10.56
N TYR A 140 -26.73 6.75 -9.95
CA TYR A 140 -27.84 7.67 -9.81
C TYR A 140 -27.49 8.86 -8.91
N VAL A 141 -26.88 8.58 -7.74
CA VAL A 141 -26.35 9.62 -6.85
C VAL A 141 -24.92 9.96 -7.28
N ARG A 142 -24.66 11.25 -7.52
CA ARG A 142 -23.38 11.77 -8.02
C ARG A 142 -22.62 12.61 -6.99
N ASP A 143 -23.05 12.54 -5.73
CA ASP A 143 -22.51 13.36 -4.66
C ASP A 143 -21.59 12.54 -3.73
N HIS A 144 -20.53 11.95 -4.30
CA HIS A 144 -19.55 11.12 -3.57
C HIS A 144 -18.20 11.84 -3.39
N HIS A 145 -18.24 13.09 -2.95
CA HIS A 145 -17.05 13.83 -2.52
C HIS A 145 -16.90 13.85 -1.00
N PRO A 146 -15.74 14.25 -0.44
CA PRO A 146 -15.56 14.34 1.00
C PRO A 146 -16.58 15.29 1.63
N LYS A 147 -17.44 14.76 2.51
CA LYS A 147 -18.50 15.51 3.19
C LYS A 147 -18.16 15.79 4.65
N THR A 148 -18.87 16.76 5.23
CA THR A 148 -18.74 17.11 6.64
C THR A 148 -19.63 16.24 7.52
N LEU A 149 -19.38 16.24 8.84
CA LEU A 149 -20.28 15.58 9.81
C LEU A 149 -21.71 16.12 9.77
N ARG A 150 -21.90 17.40 9.40
CA ARG A 150 -23.23 18.00 9.24
C ARG A 150 -24.00 17.34 8.10
N ASP A 151 -23.32 17.05 7.00
CA ASP A 151 -23.93 16.38 5.84
C ASP A 151 -24.29 14.95 6.19
N LEU A 152 -23.43 14.23 6.92
CA LEU A 152 -23.73 12.89 7.43
C LEU A 152 -24.96 12.91 8.36
N ALA A 153 -25.06 13.88 9.26
CA ALA A 153 -26.22 14.03 10.14
C ALA A 153 -27.51 14.30 9.35
N GLY A 154 -27.44 15.15 8.31
CA GLY A 154 -28.57 15.37 7.40
C GLY A 154 -28.98 14.11 6.65
N ALA A 155 -28.02 13.35 6.13
CA ALA A 155 -28.25 12.10 5.42
C ALA A 155 -28.88 11.03 6.33
N LEU A 156 -28.38 10.88 7.56
CA LEU A 156 -28.93 9.96 8.57
C LEU A 156 -30.35 10.35 8.99
N LYS A 157 -30.61 11.65 9.19
CA LYS A 157 -31.97 12.13 9.47
C LYS A 157 -32.92 11.77 8.33
N SER A 158 -32.52 12.07 7.10
CA SER A 158 -33.34 11.75 5.93
C SER A 158 -33.54 10.25 5.75
N PHE A 159 -32.54 9.42 6.08
CA PHE A 159 -32.67 7.96 6.09
C PHE A 159 -33.70 7.48 7.12
N SER A 160 -33.65 8.03 8.34
CA SER A 160 -34.62 7.73 9.40
C SER A 160 -36.05 8.04 8.94
N GLU A 161 -36.27 9.22 8.34
CA GLU A 161 -37.58 9.65 7.84
C GLU A 161 -38.14 8.77 6.71
N ARG A 162 -37.29 8.13 5.92
CA ARG A 162 -37.71 7.27 4.79
C ARG A 162 -37.92 5.81 5.15
N THR A 163 -37.23 5.34 6.18
CA THR A 163 -37.14 3.90 6.50
C THR A 163 -37.72 3.55 7.87
N ASP A 164 -38.21 4.54 8.61
CA ASP A 164 -38.70 4.42 9.99
C ASP A 164 -37.69 3.77 10.97
N CYS A 165 -36.41 3.74 10.58
CA CYS A 165 -35.35 3.15 11.39
C CYS A 165 -34.87 4.15 12.43
N THR A 166 -34.86 3.75 13.70
CA THR A 166 -34.34 4.58 14.79
C THR A 166 -32.83 4.76 14.65
N ILE A 167 -32.41 6.01 14.44
CA ILE A 167 -31.00 6.41 14.38
C ILE A 167 -30.60 7.03 15.73
N ASN A 168 -29.54 6.49 16.34
CA ASN A 168 -28.92 7.06 17.54
C ASN A 168 -27.85 8.10 17.15
N SER A 169 -27.71 9.17 17.94
CA SER A 169 -26.64 10.15 17.79
C SER A 169 -25.23 9.57 18.00
N ALA A 170 -25.12 8.39 18.65
CA ALA A 170 -23.88 7.63 18.75
C ALA A 170 -23.24 7.33 17.37
N LEU A 171 -24.06 7.07 16.34
CA LEU A 171 -23.60 6.77 14.99
C LEU A 171 -22.78 7.91 14.35
N LEU A 172 -23.00 9.16 14.78
CA LEU A 172 -22.21 10.31 14.33
C LEU A 172 -20.83 10.40 15.00
N ARG A 173 -20.66 9.76 16.17
CA ARG A 173 -19.45 9.82 16.99
C ARG A 173 -18.59 8.56 16.87
N ASP A 174 -19.14 7.45 16.36
CA ASP A 174 -18.45 6.16 16.23
C ASP A 174 -17.20 6.22 15.32
N HIS A 175 -17.04 7.27 14.52
CA HIS A 175 -15.80 7.56 13.80
C HIS A 175 -14.60 7.80 14.71
N GLU A 176 -14.79 8.42 15.88
CA GLU A 176 -13.70 8.65 16.84
C GLU A 176 -13.21 7.32 17.41
N TRP A 177 -14.14 6.40 17.71
CA TRP A 177 -13.78 5.05 18.13
C TRP A 177 -12.93 4.33 17.07
N LEU A 178 -13.32 4.40 15.79
CA LEU A 178 -12.54 3.79 14.70
C LEU A 178 -11.13 4.39 14.61
N LYS A 179 -11.04 5.71 14.74
CA LYS A 179 -9.76 6.43 14.74
C LYS A 179 -8.86 6.01 15.90
N GLU A 180 -9.42 5.79 17.09
CA GLU A 180 -8.69 5.29 18.26
C GLU A 180 -8.14 3.87 18.05
N GLN A 181 -8.80 3.03 17.23
CA GLN A 181 -8.30 1.69 16.92
C GLN A 181 -7.10 1.70 15.96
N VAL A 182 -6.94 2.74 15.14
CA VAL A 182 -5.87 2.79 14.14
C VAL A 182 -4.63 3.43 14.74
N THR A 183 -3.64 2.60 15.07
CA THR A 183 -2.37 3.02 15.67
C THR A 183 -1.22 3.16 14.67
N TYR A 184 -1.44 2.79 13.41
CA TYR A 184 -0.38 2.84 12.41
C TYR A 184 -0.09 4.28 11.97
N GLU A 185 1.18 4.66 12.07
CA GLU A 185 1.72 5.88 11.50
C GLU A 185 2.76 5.55 10.43
N TRP A 186 2.66 6.23 9.30
CA TRP A 186 3.65 6.08 8.24
C TRP A 186 5.01 6.59 8.71
N HIS A 187 6.02 5.77 8.50
CA HIS A 187 7.41 6.15 8.70
C HIS A 187 8.26 5.50 7.61
N LYS A 188 9.40 6.13 7.32
CA LYS A 188 10.36 5.55 6.39
C LYS A 188 10.92 4.26 6.98
N LEU A 189 10.72 3.15 6.28
CA LEU A 189 11.28 1.86 6.68
C LEU A 189 12.80 1.86 6.54
N PRO A 190 13.53 1.14 7.42
CA PRO A 190 14.94 0.89 7.23
C PRO A 190 15.16 0.06 5.95
N ILE A 191 16.37 0.13 5.41
CA ILE A 191 16.77 -0.68 4.28
C ILE A 191 16.70 -2.16 4.70
N SER A 192 16.02 -2.98 3.90
CA SER A 192 15.95 -4.43 4.08
C SER A 192 16.71 -5.10 2.95
N LEU A 193 17.92 -5.57 3.25
CA LEU A 193 18.73 -6.40 2.36
C LEU A 193 18.66 -7.85 2.83
N PRO A 194 18.62 -8.84 1.91
CA PRO A 194 18.81 -10.24 2.28
C PRO A 194 20.20 -10.44 2.89
N THR A 195 20.30 -11.25 3.95
CA THR A 195 21.59 -11.65 4.52
C THR A 195 22.27 -12.66 3.60
N LEU A 196 23.48 -12.35 3.13
CA LEU A 196 24.18 -13.19 2.14
C LEU A 196 25.30 -14.05 2.73
N ALA A 197 25.85 -13.63 3.86
CA ALA A 197 26.93 -14.30 4.55
C ALA A 197 26.83 -14.04 6.05
N GLU A 198 27.48 -14.87 6.86
CA GLU A 198 27.56 -14.67 8.32
C GLU A 198 28.25 -13.34 8.67
N ASP A 199 29.29 -12.97 7.91
CA ASP A 199 29.94 -11.67 7.98
C ASP A 199 30.06 -11.07 6.57
N GLU A 200 29.09 -10.22 6.24
CA GLU A 200 29.01 -9.55 4.94
C GLU A 200 30.19 -8.60 4.69
N ASN A 201 30.79 -8.04 5.73
CA ASN A 201 31.96 -7.16 5.59
C ASN A 201 33.20 -7.98 5.25
N ALA A 202 33.45 -9.08 5.97
CA ALA A 202 34.57 -9.95 5.70
C ALA A 202 34.48 -10.58 4.31
N GLU A 203 33.28 -10.99 3.91
CA GLU A 203 33.04 -11.58 2.59
C GLU A 203 33.25 -10.55 1.46
N LEU A 204 32.76 -9.32 1.64
CA LEU A 204 33.03 -8.23 0.70
C LEU A 204 34.54 -7.96 0.55
N VAL A 205 35.28 -7.97 1.65
CA VAL A 205 36.74 -7.80 1.64
C VAL A 205 37.42 -8.96 0.93
N ARG A 206 36.98 -10.21 1.16
CA ARG A 206 37.51 -11.41 0.50
C ARG A 206 37.32 -11.33 -1.02
N LEU A 207 36.08 -11.09 -1.47
CA LEU A 207 35.74 -10.94 -2.90
C LEU A 207 36.47 -9.76 -3.54
N SER A 208 36.65 -8.65 -2.81
CA SER A 208 37.40 -7.49 -3.29
C SER A 208 38.88 -7.80 -3.50
N LYS A 209 39.51 -8.58 -2.60
CA LYS A 209 40.90 -9.04 -2.74
C LYS A 209 41.06 -10.01 -3.91
N GLU A 210 40.09 -10.88 -4.15
CA GLU A 210 40.09 -11.81 -5.28
C GLU A 210 39.94 -11.07 -6.61
N GLY A 211 38.96 -10.20 -6.73
CA GLY A 211 38.76 -9.36 -7.92
C GLY A 211 39.94 -8.40 -8.16
N TRP A 212 40.59 -7.93 -7.11
CA TRP A 212 41.83 -7.18 -7.20
C TRP A 212 42.95 -8.03 -7.82
N LYS A 213 43.18 -9.24 -7.29
CA LYS A 213 44.23 -10.13 -7.84
C LYS A 213 43.99 -10.44 -9.31
N GLU A 214 42.75 -10.74 -9.70
CA GLU A 214 42.39 -11.02 -11.09
C GLU A 214 42.66 -9.81 -12.00
N ARG A 215 42.15 -8.62 -11.64
CA ARG A 215 42.29 -7.42 -12.49
C ARG A 215 43.72 -6.92 -12.63
N PHE A 216 44.51 -6.92 -11.56
CA PHE A 216 45.89 -6.44 -11.61
C PHE A 216 46.89 -7.49 -12.15
N SER A 217 46.43 -8.73 -12.41
CA SER A 217 47.24 -9.77 -13.07
C SER A 217 47.18 -9.70 -14.59
N MET A 218 46.15 -9.08 -15.16
CA MET A 218 45.94 -9.01 -16.61
C MET A 218 46.19 -7.59 -17.14
N PRO A 219 46.86 -7.43 -18.30
CA PRO A 219 46.91 -6.14 -18.98
C PRO A 219 45.50 -5.78 -19.48
N VAL A 220 45.00 -4.62 -19.06
CA VAL A 220 43.72 -4.07 -19.51
C VAL A 220 44.05 -2.91 -20.45
N MET A 221 43.61 -2.99 -21.70
CA MET A 221 43.90 -1.97 -22.73
C MET A 221 45.41 -1.67 -22.89
N GLY A 222 46.25 -2.70 -22.76
CA GLY A 222 47.71 -2.56 -22.90
C GLY A 222 48.43 -1.93 -21.69
N HIS A 223 47.69 -1.52 -20.66
CA HIS A 223 48.24 -0.99 -19.42
C HIS A 223 48.12 -2.03 -18.30
N ARG A 224 49.20 -2.21 -17.54
CA ARG A 224 49.23 -3.00 -16.31
C ARG A 224 49.77 -2.10 -15.20
N PRO A 225 48.97 -1.74 -14.18
CA PRO A 225 49.43 -0.85 -13.13
C PRO A 225 50.65 -1.43 -12.41
N THR A 226 51.69 -0.63 -12.20
CA THR A 226 52.92 -1.06 -11.50
C THR A 226 53.34 -0.09 -10.41
N GLY A 227 54.05 -0.60 -9.39
CA GLY A 227 54.70 0.22 -8.35
C GLY A 227 53.76 1.22 -7.67
N ALA A 228 54.00 2.52 -7.90
CA ALA A 228 53.31 3.63 -7.25
C ALA A 228 51.80 3.69 -7.58
N GLU A 229 51.38 3.28 -8.77
CA GLU A 229 49.97 3.31 -9.19
C GLU A 229 49.13 2.32 -8.37
N VAL A 230 49.70 1.14 -8.08
CA VAL A 230 49.05 0.10 -7.27
C VAL A 230 48.77 0.60 -5.85
N ALA A 231 49.65 1.46 -5.30
CA ALA A 231 49.44 2.06 -3.99
C ALA A 231 48.22 2.98 -3.96
N VAL A 232 48.03 3.82 -4.99
CA VAL A 232 46.88 4.73 -5.13
C VAL A 232 45.57 3.95 -5.17
N TYR A 233 45.50 2.91 -6.01
CA TYR A 233 44.31 2.06 -6.10
C TYR A 233 44.02 1.31 -4.79
N ARG A 234 45.05 0.90 -4.04
CA ARG A 234 44.88 0.16 -2.79
C ARG A 234 44.29 1.04 -1.72
N ASP A 235 44.79 2.27 -1.61
CA ASP A 235 44.34 3.23 -0.62
C ASP A 235 42.90 3.70 -0.96
N ARG A 236 42.58 3.80 -2.25
CA ARG A 236 41.20 4.01 -2.72
C ARG A 236 40.28 2.85 -2.34
N LEU A 237 40.68 1.60 -2.60
CA LEU A 237 39.87 0.43 -2.25
C LEU A 237 39.61 0.34 -0.74
N LYS A 238 40.61 0.65 0.09
CA LYS A 238 40.44 0.72 1.54
C LYS A 238 39.44 1.79 1.96
N PHE A 239 39.50 2.97 1.36
CA PHE A 239 38.54 4.05 1.62
C PHE A 239 37.11 3.62 1.29
N GLU A 240 36.89 3.06 0.10
CA GLU A 240 35.56 2.61 -0.34
C GLU A 240 35.00 1.50 0.55
N LEU A 241 35.82 0.49 0.89
CA LEU A 241 35.40 -0.59 1.80
C LEU A 241 35.03 -0.07 3.19
N ASN A 242 35.77 0.92 3.69
CA ASN A 242 35.46 1.55 4.99
C ASN A 242 34.13 2.31 4.96
N VAL A 243 33.89 3.09 3.89
CA VAL A 243 32.61 3.81 3.72
C VAL A 243 31.44 2.83 3.63
N LEU A 244 31.55 1.76 2.82
CA LEU A 244 30.50 0.76 2.66
C LEU A 244 30.17 0.04 3.98
N SER A 245 31.19 -0.28 4.76
CA SER A 245 31.02 -0.88 6.09
C SER A 245 30.33 0.09 7.04
N SER A 246 30.75 1.36 7.07
CA SER A 246 30.16 2.39 7.94
C SER A 246 28.68 2.69 7.63
N MET A 247 28.27 2.53 6.37
CA MET A 247 26.88 2.76 5.95
C MET A 247 26.00 1.50 6.04
N GLY A 248 26.56 0.33 6.42
CA GLY A 248 25.83 -0.93 6.47
C GLY A 248 25.39 -1.46 5.10
N PHE A 249 26.10 -1.09 4.03
CA PHE A 249 25.78 -1.50 2.65
C PHE A 249 26.59 -2.71 2.17
N ALA A 250 27.39 -3.34 3.04
CA ALA A 250 28.25 -4.46 2.66
C ALA A 250 27.48 -5.63 2.04
N GLY A 251 26.30 -5.98 2.57
CA GLY A 251 25.43 -7.03 2.03
C GLY A 251 24.83 -6.76 0.64
N TYR A 252 24.85 -5.52 0.14
CA TYR A 252 24.32 -5.21 -1.18
C TYR A 252 25.21 -5.75 -2.31
N PHE A 253 26.53 -5.64 -2.16
CA PHE A 253 27.49 -5.89 -3.25
C PHE A 253 27.71 -7.37 -3.58
N PRO A 254 27.70 -8.31 -2.61
CA PRO A 254 27.82 -9.73 -2.92
C PRO A 254 26.61 -10.28 -3.68
N THR A 255 25.40 -9.67 -3.60
CA THR A 255 24.23 -10.11 -4.41
C THR A 255 24.51 -10.07 -5.91
N GLY A 256 25.31 -9.09 -6.35
CA GLY A 256 25.72 -8.93 -7.75
C GLY A 256 27.00 -9.69 -8.13
N ALA A 257 27.61 -10.42 -7.19
CA ALA A 257 28.84 -11.19 -7.39
C ALA A 257 28.55 -12.65 -7.79
N THR A 258 27.42 -13.18 -7.32
CA THR A 258 26.91 -14.52 -7.70
C THR A 258 26.54 -14.56 -9.17
N ASP A 259 26.03 -13.45 -9.71
CA ASP A 259 25.89 -13.23 -11.15
C ASP A 259 27.16 -12.54 -11.67
N ARG A 260 28.11 -13.33 -12.20
CA ARG A 260 29.49 -12.93 -12.56
C ARG A 260 29.62 -11.70 -13.50
N GLY A 261 28.51 -11.14 -13.99
CA GLY A 261 28.45 -9.96 -14.85
C GLY A 261 28.34 -8.60 -14.12
N LEU A 262 27.78 -8.52 -12.91
CA LEU A 262 27.46 -7.22 -12.29
C LEU A 262 28.61 -6.63 -11.46
N VAL A 263 29.38 -7.46 -10.74
CA VAL A 263 30.64 -7.02 -10.09
C VAL A 263 31.64 -6.48 -11.12
N LYS A 264 31.63 -7.01 -12.36
CA LYS A 264 32.41 -6.45 -13.48
C LYS A 264 31.96 -5.02 -13.82
N LYS A 265 30.66 -4.71 -13.76
CA LYS A 265 30.10 -3.39 -14.08
C LYS A 265 30.21 -2.38 -12.93
N ILE A 266 29.95 -2.78 -11.70
CA ILE A 266 30.00 -1.88 -10.53
C ILE A 266 31.45 -1.41 -10.31
N MET A 267 32.41 -2.33 -10.37
CA MET A 267 33.82 -1.98 -10.25
C MET A 267 34.38 -1.25 -11.49
N ALA A 268 33.84 -1.50 -12.69
CA ALA A 268 34.15 -0.69 -13.88
C ALA A 268 33.60 0.74 -13.77
N SER A 269 32.48 0.95 -13.04
CA SER A 269 31.90 2.29 -12.83
C SER A 269 32.52 3.06 -11.66
N LEU A 270 33.08 2.36 -10.66
CA LEU A 270 33.79 2.97 -9.51
C LEU A 270 35.21 3.42 -9.87
N LEU A 271 35.81 2.80 -10.90
CA LEU A 271 37.16 3.10 -11.40
C LEU A 271 37.13 3.63 -12.84
N GLY A 272 36.07 4.36 -13.20
CA GLY A 272 35.98 5.03 -14.50
C GLY A 272 37.25 5.84 -14.78
N GLN A 273 37.92 5.49 -15.88
CA GLN A 273 38.85 6.38 -16.55
C GLN A 273 38.08 7.67 -16.88
N ASP A 274 38.74 8.80 -16.61
CA ASP A 274 38.23 10.17 -16.66
C ASP A 274 37.46 10.59 -15.40
N GLY A 275 38.09 11.50 -14.64
CA GLY A 275 37.62 12.04 -13.37
C GLY A 275 36.37 12.91 -13.45
N VAL A 276 35.29 12.38 -14.01
CA VAL A 276 33.98 13.01 -14.07
C VAL A 276 32.90 11.96 -13.77
N LEU A 277 31.92 12.34 -12.95
CA LEU A 277 30.66 11.64 -12.64
C LEU A 277 30.68 10.52 -11.57
N TRP A 278 30.58 10.94 -10.29
CA TRP A 278 29.58 10.37 -9.36
C TRP A 278 28.88 11.44 -8.49
N ALA A 279 29.37 12.68 -8.45
CA ALA A 279 28.67 13.78 -7.76
C ALA A 279 27.41 14.28 -8.49
N VAL A 280 27.30 14.10 -9.82
CA VAL A 280 26.21 14.68 -10.63
C VAL A 280 24.98 13.78 -10.76
N ARG A 281 25.04 12.51 -10.33
CA ARG A 281 23.88 11.60 -10.40
C ARG A 281 23.12 11.42 -9.08
N TRP A 282 23.66 11.91 -7.97
CA TRP A 282 22.95 11.98 -6.68
C TRP A 282 22.25 13.33 -6.44
N SER A 283 22.60 14.39 -7.20
CA SER A 283 21.89 15.67 -7.14
C SER A 283 20.56 15.71 -7.92
N LEU A 284 20.22 14.64 -8.63
CA LEU A 284 18.96 14.53 -9.41
C LEU A 284 17.89 13.66 -8.72
N ILE A 285 18.13 13.19 -7.49
CA ILE A 285 17.16 12.38 -6.72
C ILE A 285 16.78 13.05 -5.38
N SER A 286 17.12 14.33 -5.18
CA SER A 286 16.57 15.12 -4.09
C SER A 286 15.88 16.37 -4.63
N TRP A 287 14.62 16.55 -4.20
CA TRP A 287 13.74 17.70 -4.41
C TRP A 287 13.00 17.82 -5.75
N ALA A 288 11.85 17.16 -5.81
CA ALA A 288 10.65 17.75 -6.40
C ALA A 288 9.46 17.48 -5.47
N SER A 289 9.30 18.31 -4.44
CA SER A 289 7.98 18.56 -3.84
C SER A 289 7.31 19.70 -4.63
N PRO A 290 6.03 19.57 -5.00
CA PRO A 290 5.35 20.56 -5.81
C PRO A 290 4.69 21.61 -4.91
N THR A 291 5.26 22.81 -4.81
CA THR A 291 4.48 23.99 -4.42
C THR A 291 5.11 25.32 -4.85
N SER A 292 4.27 26.07 -5.58
CA SER A 292 4.23 27.53 -5.73
C SER A 292 5.49 28.27 -6.18
N THR A 293 5.50 28.71 -7.44
CA THR A 293 5.23 30.14 -7.76
C THR A 293 5.15 30.36 -9.28
N ARG A 294 4.09 31.06 -9.69
CA ARG A 294 4.03 31.81 -10.96
C ARG A 294 5.08 32.93 -10.93
N SER A 295 5.80 33.16 -12.02
CA SER A 295 5.91 34.44 -12.76
C SER A 295 7.26 34.57 -13.50
N ALA A 296 7.21 35.29 -14.65
CA ALA A 296 8.31 35.77 -15.51
C ALA A 296 8.97 34.70 -16.40
N LEU A 297 9.05 34.77 -17.73
CA LEU A 297 8.85 35.84 -18.73
C LEU A 297 8.60 35.21 -20.12
N ALA A 298 7.54 35.64 -20.80
CA ALA A 298 7.45 35.95 -22.24
C ALA A 298 6.03 36.47 -22.52
#